data_AF-A0A2N9LSF3-F1
#
_entry.id   AF-A0A2N9LSF3-F1
#
_cell.length_a   1.000
_cell.length_b   1.000
_cell.length_c   1.000
_cell.angle_alpha   90.00
_cell.angle_beta   90.00
_cell.angle_gamma   90.00
#
_symmetry.space_group_name_H-M   'P 1'
#
loop_
_entity.id
_entity.type
_entity.pdbx_description
1 polymer ?
#
loop_
_entity_poly.entity_id
_entity_poly.type
_entity_poly.pdbx_seq_one_letter_code
_entity_poly.pdbx_strand_id
1 'polypeptide(L)'
;MITIVLLLLILLSLWVGFYQLFKQQGRLLLRLDELQSRTSTAHTELEHSSPETEAPGLPLKSEFPAFSLPELAGNVVSLDSFRGRRVLLVNWSFECGFCDSIAPQMASLESSFERRNVQLLLLAHGESVTNREGAAEHGLKCPILLVGEREDGGAFGTEGTPVAYFVDEEGRVAAPVARGADRVLALALELAGPQTGSKKDPTEHRGDAEAPHPAEAPHPHRLRLPRFLVKYEIGLGDLIKRMTSALGIKTCVGCERRAQTLNRWLVFSGLSGSGLKAGTSAPDFQLPDLQGRMVSLQEYRGRRVILFFSDPQCGPCDELAPQLVRLHREGANGGLSIVVVGRGSVEENRRKAQQYGMDFPVLLQDRKWKVSKAYDILATPAAFLIREDGVIARDPAVGSDAILTLVRNGRVQSG
;
A
#
# COMPACT_ATOMS: atom_id res chain seq x y z
N MET A 1 -51.73 9.69 -35.79
CA MET A 1 -51.49 8.31 -36.28
C MET A 1 -50.09 8.16 -36.88
N ILE A 2 -49.75 8.93 -37.93
CA ILE A 2 -48.43 8.84 -38.62
C ILE A 2 -47.23 9.03 -37.68
N THR A 3 -47.28 10.02 -36.78
CA THR A 3 -46.21 10.30 -35.80
C THR A 3 -45.97 9.17 -34.81
N ILE A 4 -47.04 8.49 -34.37
CA ILE A 4 -46.93 7.36 -33.43
C ILE A 4 -46.31 6.15 -34.13
N VAL A 5 -46.70 5.90 -35.38
CA VAL A 5 -46.11 4.82 -36.21
C VAL A 5 -44.62 5.08 -36.44
N LEU A 6 -44.22 6.31 -36.73
CA LEU A 6 -42.81 6.67 -36.93
C LEU A 6 -41.98 6.45 -35.66
N LEU A 7 -42.52 6.82 -34.50
CA LEU A 7 -41.84 6.70 -33.20
C LEU A 7 -41.67 5.23 -32.79
N LEU A 8 -42.67 4.38 -33.07
CA LEU A 8 -42.57 2.94 -32.86
C LEU A 8 -41.53 2.28 -33.77
N LEU A 9 -41.40 2.72 -35.03
CA LEU A 9 -40.38 2.21 -35.95
C LEU A 9 -38.96 2.60 -35.52
N ILE A 10 -38.78 3.83 -35.00
CA ILE A 10 -37.49 4.28 -34.43
C ILE A 10 -37.12 3.46 -33.20
N LEU A 11 -38.06 3.25 -32.27
CA LEU A 11 -37.82 2.43 -31.07
C LEU A 11 -37.49 0.98 -31.43
N LEU A 12 -38.17 0.40 -32.41
CA LEU A 12 -37.89 -0.95 -32.90
C LEU A 12 -36.49 -1.03 -33.53
N SER A 13 -36.10 -0.03 -34.33
CA SER A 13 -34.76 0.05 -34.92
C SER A 13 -33.66 0.17 -33.87
N LEU A 14 -33.86 1.01 -32.84
CA LEU A 14 -32.92 1.16 -31.72
C LEU A 14 -32.79 -0.13 -30.91
N TRP A 15 -33.90 -0.83 -30.66
CA TRP A 15 -33.90 -2.09 -29.93
C TRP A 15 -33.18 -3.21 -30.69
N VAL A 16 -33.40 -3.31 -32.01
CA VAL A 16 -32.68 -4.26 -32.87
C VAL A 16 -31.18 -3.92 -32.94
N GLY A 17 -30.81 -2.64 -33.01
CA GLY A 17 -29.42 -2.19 -32.98
C GLY A 17 -28.71 -2.57 -31.67
N PHE A 18 -29.36 -2.34 -30.54
CA PHE A 18 -28.83 -2.70 -29.22
C PHE A 18 -28.65 -4.22 -29.07
N TYR A 19 -29.62 -5.01 -29.53
CA TYR A 19 -29.53 -6.47 -29.52
C TYR A 19 -28.37 -7.00 -30.37
N GLN A 20 -28.12 -6.42 -31.55
CA GLN A 20 -26.99 -6.80 -32.39
C GLN A 20 -25.65 -6.41 -31.77
N LEU A 21 -25.56 -5.24 -31.14
CA LEU A 21 -24.36 -4.80 -30.42
C LEU A 21 -24.03 -5.76 -29.27
N PHE A 22 -25.05 -6.18 -28.51
CA PHE A 22 -24.90 -7.13 -27.42
C PHE A 22 -24.42 -8.50 -27.90
N LYS A 23 -24.92 -8.96 -29.06
CA LYS A 23 -24.45 -10.20 -29.72
C LYS A 23 -23.01 -10.11 -30.21
N GLN A 24 -22.57 -8.96 -30.72
CA GLN A 24 -21.19 -8.76 -31.16
C GLN A 24 -20.21 -8.79 -29.97
N GLN A 25 -20.55 -8.13 -28.86
CA GLN A 25 -19.72 -8.09 -27.65
C GLN A 25 -19.62 -9.47 -26.96
N GLY A 26 -20.72 -10.24 -26.93
CA GLY A 26 -20.71 -11.59 -26.35
C GLY A 26 -19.79 -12.59 -27.06
N ARG A 27 -19.57 -12.43 -28.37
CA ARG A 27 -18.69 -13.31 -29.17
C ARG A 27 -17.21 -12.98 -28.98
N LEU A 28 -16.89 -11.75 -28.57
CA LEU A 28 -15.52 -11.31 -28.30
C LEU A 28 -15.00 -11.90 -26.97
N LEU A 29 -15.86 -11.92 -25.95
CA LEU A 29 -15.55 -12.49 -24.62
C LEU A 29 -15.22 -13.99 -24.69
N LEU A 30 -15.97 -14.75 -25.49
CA LEU A 30 -15.71 -16.19 -25.68
C LEU A 30 -14.39 -16.49 -26.40
N ARG A 31 -13.88 -15.58 -27.23
CA ARG A 31 -12.58 -15.76 -27.90
C ARG A 31 -11.39 -15.39 -26.99
N LEU A 32 -11.60 -14.49 -26.04
CA LEU A 32 -10.60 -14.15 -25.03
C LEU A 32 -10.41 -15.31 -24.04
N ASP A 33 -11.48 -15.95 -23.60
CA ASP A 33 -11.41 -17.15 -22.75
C ASP A 33 -10.64 -18.29 -23.43
N GLU A 34 -10.86 -18.50 -24.74
CA GLU A 34 -10.17 -19.56 -25.47
C GLU A 34 -8.67 -19.25 -25.66
N LEU A 35 -8.28 -17.99 -25.88
CA LEU A 35 -6.87 -17.61 -25.94
C LEU A 35 -6.18 -17.72 -24.57
N GLN A 36 -6.84 -17.31 -23.48
CA GLN A 36 -6.30 -17.45 -22.13
C GLN A 36 -6.11 -18.91 -21.70
N SER A 37 -7.01 -19.81 -22.13
CA SER A 37 -6.89 -21.24 -21.83
C SER A 37 -5.66 -21.88 -22.50
N ARG A 38 -5.33 -21.46 -23.73
CA ARG A 38 -4.18 -21.99 -24.48
C ARG A 38 -2.85 -21.51 -23.89
N THR A 39 -2.78 -20.26 -23.44
CA THR A 39 -1.60 -19.73 -22.76
C THR A 39 -1.40 -20.39 -21.39
N SER A 40 -2.49 -20.64 -20.65
CA SER A 40 -2.44 -21.32 -19.34
C SER A 40 -1.91 -22.75 -19.43
N THR A 41 -2.21 -23.45 -20.53
CA THR A 41 -1.72 -24.82 -20.75
C THR A 41 -0.21 -24.84 -21.05
N ALA A 42 0.31 -23.80 -21.73
CA ALA A 42 1.74 -23.67 -22.01
C ALA A 42 2.59 -23.31 -20.78
N HIS A 43 2.02 -22.57 -19.80
CA HIS A 43 2.71 -22.25 -18.54
C HIS A 43 2.78 -23.44 -17.57
N THR A 44 1.90 -24.44 -17.71
CA THR A 44 1.79 -25.57 -16.78
C THR A 44 2.94 -26.58 -16.91
N GLU A 45 3.68 -26.60 -18.03
CA GLU A 45 4.77 -27.57 -18.25
C GLU A 45 6.13 -27.14 -17.68
N LEU A 46 6.29 -25.91 -17.17
CA LEU A 46 7.57 -25.39 -16.68
C LEU A 46 7.72 -25.36 -15.14
N GLU A 47 6.65 -25.53 -14.35
CA GLU A 47 6.67 -25.31 -12.89
C GLU A 47 6.69 -26.59 -12.03
N HIS A 48 7.44 -27.62 -12.44
CA HIS A 48 7.68 -28.81 -11.59
C HIS A 48 9.15 -28.96 -11.18
N SER A 49 9.61 -28.06 -10.28
CA SER A 49 10.72 -28.36 -9.37
C SER A 49 10.70 -27.46 -8.12
N SER A 50 10.48 -28.10 -6.97
CA SER A 50 10.83 -27.81 -5.56
C SER A 50 11.78 -26.63 -5.20
N PRO A 51 12.01 -26.41 -3.90
CA PRO A 51 11.29 -25.58 -2.92
C PRO A 51 11.82 -24.13 -2.88
N GLU A 52 10.96 -23.11 -2.79
CA GLU A 52 11.37 -21.70 -2.66
C GLU A 52 11.99 -21.41 -1.28
N THR A 53 13.30 -21.55 -1.22
CA THR A 53 14.16 -20.63 -0.47
C THR A 53 13.87 -19.24 -1.03
N GLU A 54 13.48 -18.25 -0.19
CA GLU A 54 13.46 -16.83 -0.60
C GLU A 54 14.74 -16.58 -1.41
N ALA A 55 14.61 -16.33 -2.71
CA ALA A 55 15.77 -16.22 -3.57
C ALA A 55 16.69 -15.16 -2.96
N PRO A 56 17.93 -15.51 -2.59
CA PRO A 56 18.84 -14.54 -2.02
C PRO A 56 19.00 -13.44 -3.05
N GLY A 57 18.74 -12.19 -2.65
CA GLY A 57 19.10 -11.04 -3.48
C GLY A 57 20.59 -11.08 -3.80
N LEU A 58 21.03 -10.20 -4.70
CA LEU A 58 22.44 -10.15 -5.08
C LEU A 58 23.35 -10.10 -3.82
N PRO A 59 24.38 -10.96 -3.72
CA PRO A 59 25.24 -11.01 -2.55
C PRO A 59 25.89 -9.66 -2.23
N LEU A 60 26.11 -9.39 -0.94
CA LEU A 60 26.87 -8.20 -0.55
C LEU A 60 28.24 -8.18 -1.24
N LYS A 61 28.63 -7.00 -1.71
CA LYS A 61 29.85 -6.72 -2.47
C LYS A 61 29.92 -7.35 -3.87
N SER A 62 28.89 -8.05 -4.33
CA SER A 62 28.83 -8.44 -5.74
C SER A 62 28.57 -7.22 -6.61
N GLU A 63 29.01 -7.26 -7.86
CA GLU A 63 28.65 -6.22 -8.84
C GLU A 63 27.15 -6.24 -9.11
N PHE A 64 26.55 -5.06 -9.21
CA PHE A 64 25.16 -4.94 -9.65
C PHE A 64 25.10 -5.00 -11.19
N PRO A 65 24.14 -5.74 -11.78
CA PRO A 65 24.03 -5.88 -13.22
C PRO A 65 24.00 -4.54 -13.96
N ALA A 66 24.84 -4.40 -14.98
CA ALA A 66 24.84 -3.23 -15.82
C ALA A 66 23.52 -3.12 -16.57
N PHE A 67 22.98 -1.90 -16.66
CA PHE A 67 21.80 -1.59 -17.44
C PHE A 67 21.97 -0.24 -18.15
N SER A 68 21.22 -0.08 -19.23
CA SER A 68 21.12 1.17 -19.98
C SER A 68 19.65 1.35 -20.37
N LEU A 69 18.97 2.30 -19.73
CA LEU A 69 17.52 2.48 -19.82
C LEU A 69 17.18 3.93 -20.20
N PRO A 70 16.12 4.15 -21.00
CA PRO A 70 15.65 5.49 -21.31
C PRO A 70 14.99 6.14 -20.08
N GLU A 71 15.34 7.38 -19.77
CA GLU A 71 14.66 8.18 -18.75
C GLU A 71 13.41 8.87 -19.32
N LEU A 72 12.53 9.37 -18.46
CA LEU A 72 11.30 10.09 -18.87
C LEU A 72 11.54 11.30 -19.80
N ALA A 73 12.71 11.94 -19.74
CA ALA A 73 13.09 13.04 -20.64
C ALA A 73 13.67 12.57 -21.98
N GLY A 74 13.82 11.25 -22.20
CA GLY A 74 14.24 10.65 -23.46
C GLY A 74 15.74 10.40 -23.60
N ASN A 75 16.56 10.83 -22.62
CA ASN A 75 17.97 10.49 -22.58
C ASN A 75 18.15 9.05 -22.09
N VAL A 76 19.18 8.36 -22.55
CA VAL A 76 19.52 7.02 -22.05
C VAL A 76 20.49 7.15 -20.88
N VAL A 77 20.16 6.52 -19.76
CA VAL A 77 20.95 6.54 -18.53
C VAL A 77 21.49 5.14 -18.27
N SER A 78 22.81 5.04 -18.08
CA SER A 78 23.49 3.81 -17.68
C SER A 78 23.91 3.87 -16.21
N LEU A 79 23.91 2.73 -15.53
CA LEU A 79 24.43 2.64 -14.16
C LEU A 79 25.89 3.12 -14.06
N ASP A 80 26.70 2.88 -15.09
CA ASP A 80 28.12 3.29 -15.12
C ASP A 80 28.29 4.82 -15.09
N SER A 81 27.27 5.59 -15.49
CA SER A 81 27.31 7.05 -15.41
C SER A 81 27.33 7.59 -13.96
N PHE A 82 27.05 6.72 -12.99
CA PHE A 82 27.04 7.04 -11.56
C PHE A 82 28.25 6.48 -10.80
N ARG A 83 29.30 5.98 -11.49
CA ARG A 83 30.57 5.61 -10.83
C ARG A 83 31.12 6.80 -10.03
N GLY A 84 31.57 6.54 -8.81
CA GLY A 84 31.96 7.59 -7.84
C GLY A 84 30.78 8.20 -7.06
N ARG A 85 29.56 7.71 -7.26
CA ARG A 85 28.38 8.05 -6.45
C ARG A 85 27.76 6.79 -5.87
N ARG A 86 27.16 6.94 -4.70
CA ARG A 86 26.35 5.89 -4.08
C ARG A 86 24.97 5.93 -4.72
N VAL A 87 24.39 4.78 -5.10
CA VAL A 87 23.13 4.75 -5.86
C VAL A 87 22.08 3.93 -5.10
N LEU A 88 20.93 4.53 -4.84
CA LEU A 88 19.74 3.83 -4.37
C LEU A 88 18.84 3.56 -5.58
N LEU A 89 18.86 2.31 -6.04
CA LEU A 89 18.03 1.82 -7.13
C LEU A 89 16.73 1.30 -6.55
N VAL A 90 15.58 1.73 -7.06
CA VAL A 90 14.27 1.26 -6.60
C VAL A 90 13.43 0.80 -7.78
N ASN A 91 13.03 -0.47 -7.79
CA ASN A 91 12.02 -0.98 -8.69
C ASN A 91 10.66 -0.38 -8.32
N TRP A 92 9.98 0.24 -9.29
CA TRP A 92 8.90 1.19 -9.04
C TRP A 92 7.73 1.04 -10.01
N SER A 93 6.52 1.35 -9.54
CA SER A 93 5.35 1.57 -10.39
C SER A 93 4.42 2.56 -9.71
N PHE A 94 3.97 3.59 -10.43
CA PHE A 94 3.00 4.55 -9.88
C PHE A 94 1.58 3.99 -9.79
N GLU A 95 1.32 2.83 -10.37
CA GLU A 95 0.06 2.08 -10.21
C GLU A 95 0.12 1.13 -9.00
N CYS A 96 1.30 0.93 -8.42
CA CYS A 96 1.48 0.18 -7.19
C CYS A 96 1.18 1.05 -5.96
N GLY A 97 0.17 0.66 -5.19
CA GLY A 97 -0.23 1.41 -3.98
C GLY A 97 0.87 1.51 -2.91
N PHE A 98 1.85 0.60 -2.88
CA PHE A 98 2.99 0.66 -1.97
C PHE A 98 4.00 1.73 -2.38
N CYS A 99 4.34 1.77 -3.67
CA CYS A 99 5.17 2.82 -4.24
C CYS A 99 4.51 4.20 -4.03
N ASP A 100 3.23 4.34 -4.37
CA ASP A 100 2.47 5.57 -4.15
C ASP A 100 2.51 6.02 -2.68
N SER A 101 2.35 5.10 -1.74
CA SER A 101 2.34 5.42 -0.31
C SER A 101 3.65 6.01 0.22
N ILE A 102 4.80 5.63 -0.35
CA ILE A 102 6.13 6.12 0.08
C ILE A 102 6.66 7.25 -0.81
N ALA A 103 6.01 7.55 -1.94
CA ALA A 103 6.47 8.55 -2.92
C ALA A 103 6.71 9.95 -2.31
N PRO A 104 5.82 10.50 -1.46
CA PRO A 104 6.06 11.82 -0.86
C PRO A 104 7.29 11.85 0.06
N GLN A 105 7.52 10.75 0.78
CA GLN A 105 8.66 10.63 1.67
C GLN A 105 9.95 10.50 0.87
N MET A 106 9.97 9.68 -0.18
CA MET A 106 11.10 9.55 -1.10
C MET A 106 11.47 10.92 -1.70
N ALA A 107 10.49 11.70 -2.17
CA ALA A 107 10.70 13.05 -2.68
C ALA A 107 11.29 14.00 -1.63
N SER A 108 10.84 13.91 -0.37
CA SER A 108 11.36 14.74 0.72
C SER A 108 12.83 14.43 1.09
N LEU A 109 13.31 13.22 0.76
CA LEU A 109 14.67 12.77 1.08
C LEU A 109 15.71 13.15 0.02
N GLU A 110 15.29 13.57 -1.19
CA GLU A 110 16.20 13.87 -2.30
C GLU A 110 17.28 14.91 -1.94
N SER A 111 16.93 15.99 -1.24
CA SER A 111 17.94 16.98 -0.80
C SER A 111 18.91 16.44 0.25
N SER A 112 18.50 15.45 1.05
CA SER A 112 19.42 14.76 1.95
C SER A 112 20.31 13.78 1.19
N PHE A 113 19.79 13.10 0.17
CA PHE A 113 20.58 12.25 -0.72
C PHE A 113 21.66 13.04 -1.46
N GLU A 114 21.32 14.20 -2.04
CA GLU A 114 22.28 15.09 -2.71
C GLU A 114 23.44 15.49 -1.79
N ARG A 115 23.14 15.93 -0.56
CA ARG A 115 24.16 16.29 0.45
C ARG A 115 25.09 15.14 0.83
N ARG A 116 24.63 13.90 0.64
CA ARG A 116 25.31 12.67 1.06
C ARG A 116 25.90 11.88 -0.09
N ASN A 117 25.95 12.48 -1.28
CA ASN A 117 26.41 11.87 -2.51
C ASN A 117 25.67 10.55 -2.83
N VAL A 118 24.38 10.50 -2.51
CA VAL A 118 23.47 9.41 -2.87
C VAL A 118 22.61 9.85 -4.05
N GLN A 119 22.56 9.05 -5.10
CA GLN A 119 21.65 9.23 -6.23
C GLN A 119 20.46 8.28 -6.06
N LEU A 120 19.25 8.82 -5.92
CA LEU A 120 18.02 8.04 -6.06
C LEU A 120 17.73 7.83 -7.55
N LEU A 121 17.43 6.59 -7.95
CA LEU A 121 16.96 6.23 -9.28
C LEU A 121 15.73 5.33 -9.16
N LEU A 122 14.64 5.71 -9.81
CA LEU A 122 13.44 4.89 -9.89
C LEU A 122 13.43 4.16 -11.24
N LEU A 123 13.42 2.84 -11.21
CA LEU A 123 13.21 2.01 -12.39
C LEU A 123 11.71 1.73 -12.47
N ALA A 124 11.00 2.56 -13.24
CA ALA A 124 9.56 2.56 -13.30
C ALA A 124 9.04 1.68 -14.44
N HIS A 125 8.11 0.79 -14.10
CA HIS A 125 7.27 0.06 -15.05
C HIS A 125 6.08 0.90 -15.49
N GLY A 126 5.37 0.45 -16.54
CA GLY A 126 4.15 1.11 -17.03
C GLY A 126 4.41 2.23 -18.03
N GLU A 127 3.33 2.94 -18.39
CA GLU A 127 3.37 3.96 -19.43
C GLU A 127 4.13 5.23 -19.00
N SER A 128 4.85 5.83 -19.95
CA SER A 128 5.65 7.05 -19.70
C SER A 128 4.80 8.26 -19.28
N VAL A 129 3.53 8.32 -19.69
CA VAL A 129 2.60 9.37 -19.29
C VAL A 129 2.23 9.23 -17.81
N THR A 130 1.78 8.04 -17.39
CA THR A 130 1.47 7.72 -15.99
C THR A 130 2.67 7.99 -15.07
N ASN A 131 3.86 7.56 -15.49
CA ASN A 131 5.08 7.78 -14.73
C ASN A 131 5.44 9.27 -14.60
N ARG A 132 5.16 10.09 -15.61
CA ARG A 132 5.39 11.54 -15.58
C ARG A 132 4.39 12.25 -14.67
N GLU A 133 3.11 11.88 -14.74
CA GLU A 133 2.05 12.45 -13.91
C GLU A 133 2.26 12.11 -12.43
N GLY A 134 2.53 10.84 -12.11
CA GLY A 134 2.79 10.41 -10.73
C GLY A 134 4.04 11.07 -10.13
N ALA A 135 5.11 11.22 -10.92
CA ALA A 135 6.30 11.96 -10.47
C ALA A 135 6.00 13.42 -10.16
N ALA A 136 5.22 14.09 -11.01
CA ALA A 136 4.83 15.49 -10.82
C ALA A 136 3.88 15.68 -9.63
N GLU A 137 2.93 14.75 -9.43
CA GLU A 137 1.99 14.77 -8.31
C GLU A 137 2.71 14.68 -6.96
N HIS A 138 3.69 13.78 -6.85
CA HIS A 138 4.45 13.56 -5.62
C HIS A 138 5.69 14.44 -5.47
N GLY A 139 6.02 15.23 -6.50
CA GLY A 139 7.17 16.13 -6.49
C GLY A 139 8.53 15.42 -6.54
N LEU A 140 8.58 14.21 -7.10
CA LEU A 140 9.81 13.45 -7.33
C LEU A 140 10.63 14.14 -8.43
N LYS A 141 11.91 14.43 -8.15
CA LYS A 141 12.84 15.03 -9.13
C LYS A 141 13.98 14.10 -9.48
N CYS A 142 14.11 12.98 -8.79
CA CYS A 142 15.06 11.94 -9.14
C CYS A 142 14.85 11.45 -10.58
N PRO A 143 15.90 11.00 -11.28
CA PRO A 143 15.75 10.36 -12.57
C PRO A 143 14.86 9.12 -12.48
N ILE A 144 13.91 9.02 -13.40
CA ILE A 144 12.97 7.90 -13.54
C ILE A 144 13.25 7.23 -14.88
N LEU A 145 13.71 5.98 -14.80
CA LEU A 145 14.10 5.15 -15.93
C LEU A 145 12.97 4.19 -16.28
N LEU A 146 12.63 4.11 -17.56
CA LEU A 146 11.54 3.28 -18.05
C LEU A 146 12.04 1.86 -18.31
N VAL A 147 11.47 0.90 -17.60
CA VAL A 147 11.73 -0.53 -17.82
C VAL A 147 10.72 -1.04 -18.85
N GLY A 148 11.19 -1.35 -20.06
CA GLY A 148 10.35 -1.93 -21.12
C GLY A 148 10.00 -3.40 -20.86
N GLU A 149 8.99 -3.93 -21.57
CA GLU A 149 8.52 -5.34 -21.51
C GLU A 149 9.52 -6.37 -22.08
N ARG A 150 10.84 -6.21 -21.89
CA ARG A 150 11.80 -7.24 -22.30
C ARG A 150 11.81 -8.41 -21.29
N GLU A 151 11.85 -9.62 -21.84
CA GLU A 151 11.56 -10.94 -21.26
C GLU A 151 12.49 -11.41 -20.11
N ASP A 152 13.33 -10.53 -19.58
CA ASP A 152 14.44 -10.86 -18.70
C ASP A 152 14.59 -9.86 -17.54
N GLY A 153 13.46 -9.41 -16.95
CA GLY A 153 13.40 -8.83 -15.60
C GLY A 153 14.22 -7.56 -15.29
N GLY A 154 14.97 -7.05 -16.26
CA GLY A 154 15.92 -5.96 -16.07
C GLY A 154 16.90 -6.22 -14.91
N ALA A 155 17.39 -5.14 -14.30
CA ALA A 155 18.37 -5.22 -13.23
C ALA A 155 17.82 -5.76 -11.88
N PHE A 156 16.50 -5.96 -11.80
CA PHE A 156 15.80 -6.48 -10.62
C PHE A 156 15.23 -7.89 -10.82
N GLY A 157 15.37 -8.51 -12.01
CA GLY A 157 14.82 -9.83 -12.28
C GLY A 157 13.29 -9.87 -12.21
N THR A 158 12.74 -10.92 -11.61
CA THR A 158 11.28 -11.12 -11.40
C THR A 158 10.76 -10.49 -10.10
N GLU A 159 11.55 -9.64 -9.45
CA GLU A 159 11.21 -9.03 -8.17
C GLU A 159 10.06 -8.02 -8.29
N GLY A 160 9.16 -8.00 -7.31
CA GLY A 160 8.00 -7.10 -7.28
C GLY A 160 8.34 -5.62 -7.06
N THR A 161 7.32 -4.79 -6.84
CA THR A 161 7.48 -3.37 -6.50
C THR A 161 6.84 -3.04 -5.13
N PRO A 162 7.47 -2.20 -4.28
CA PRO A 162 8.82 -1.66 -4.40
C PRO A 162 9.90 -2.65 -3.90
N VAL A 163 11.01 -2.72 -4.62
CA VAL A 163 12.22 -3.44 -4.21
C VAL A 163 13.41 -2.52 -4.43
N ALA A 164 14.36 -2.45 -3.50
CA ALA A 164 15.51 -1.58 -3.60
C ALA A 164 16.84 -2.30 -3.40
N TYR A 165 17.81 -1.92 -4.23
CA TYR A 165 19.22 -2.24 -4.05
C TYR A 165 19.99 -0.94 -3.77
N PHE A 166 20.89 -1.03 -2.79
CA PHE A 166 21.83 0.04 -2.51
C PHE A 166 23.21 -0.35 -3.04
N VAL A 167 23.79 0.52 -3.87
CA VAL A 167 25.04 0.28 -4.60
C VAL A 167 26.09 1.32 -4.19
N ASP A 168 27.33 0.87 -3.93
CA ASP A 168 28.47 1.72 -3.59
C ASP A 168 29.02 2.49 -4.80
N GLU A 169 30.06 3.29 -4.56
CA GLU A 169 30.71 4.16 -5.56
C GLU A 169 31.36 3.35 -6.70
N GLU A 170 31.69 2.09 -6.46
CA GLU A 170 32.28 1.17 -7.43
C GLU A 170 31.25 0.36 -8.20
N GLY A 171 29.95 0.42 -7.85
CA GLY A 171 28.91 -0.38 -8.50
C GLY A 171 28.57 -1.69 -7.85
N ARG A 172 28.98 -1.91 -6.61
CA ARG A 172 28.72 -3.16 -5.89
C ARG A 172 27.61 -3.00 -4.87
N VAL A 173 26.91 -4.10 -4.60
CA VAL A 173 25.81 -4.15 -3.63
C VAL A 173 26.35 -3.88 -2.23
N ALA A 174 25.89 -2.80 -1.62
CA ALA A 174 26.40 -2.27 -0.37
C ALA A 174 25.47 -2.53 0.83
N ALA A 175 24.23 -2.97 0.59
CA ALA A 175 23.30 -3.41 1.63
C ALA A 175 22.43 -4.58 1.13
N PRO A 176 21.85 -5.39 2.03
CA PRO A 176 20.89 -6.42 1.64
C PRO A 176 19.71 -5.81 0.87
N VAL A 177 19.16 -6.55 -0.08
CA VAL A 177 17.98 -6.13 -0.84
C VAL A 177 16.82 -5.80 0.11
N ALA A 178 16.20 -4.62 -0.10
CA ALA A 178 15.03 -4.20 0.64
C ALA A 178 13.78 -4.48 -0.19
N ARG A 179 12.86 -5.29 0.34
CA ARG A 179 11.59 -5.64 -0.33
C ARG A 179 10.41 -5.07 0.44
N GLY A 180 9.46 -4.46 -0.26
CA GLY A 180 8.28 -3.82 0.32
C GLY A 180 8.51 -2.39 0.80
N ALA A 181 7.41 -1.64 0.94
CA ALA A 181 7.44 -0.19 1.16
C ALA A 181 8.22 0.22 2.43
N ASP A 182 7.98 -0.49 3.54
CA ASP A 182 8.59 -0.18 4.84
C ASP A 182 10.11 -0.37 4.83
N ARG A 183 10.60 -1.48 4.24
CA ARG A 183 12.05 -1.77 4.17
C ARG A 183 12.75 -0.83 3.19
N VAL A 184 12.12 -0.52 2.06
CA VAL A 184 12.65 0.43 1.08
C VAL A 184 12.75 1.82 1.70
N LEU A 185 11.72 2.28 2.40
CA LEU A 185 11.74 3.57 3.08
C LEU A 185 12.73 3.60 4.26
N ALA A 186 12.85 2.52 5.03
CA ALA A 186 13.82 2.42 6.11
C ALA A 186 15.26 2.56 5.60
N LEU A 187 15.59 1.85 4.52
CA LEU A 187 16.88 1.97 3.84
C LEU A 187 17.10 3.40 3.31
N ALA A 188 16.09 4.00 2.69
CA ALA A 188 16.14 5.39 2.23
C ALA A 188 16.40 6.38 3.38
N LEU A 189 15.73 6.22 4.52
CA LEU A 189 15.93 7.05 5.70
C LEU A 189 17.33 6.88 6.31
N GLU A 190 17.85 5.65 6.36
CA GLU A 190 19.21 5.38 6.80
C GLU A 190 20.24 6.09 5.89
N LEU A 191 20.02 6.03 4.57
CA LEU A 191 20.86 6.67 3.55
C LEU A 191 20.75 8.20 3.52
N ALA A 192 19.66 8.78 3.99
CA ALA A 192 19.51 10.23 4.22
C ALA A 192 20.08 10.69 5.58
N GLY A 193 20.00 9.82 6.60
CA GLY A 193 20.52 9.93 7.96
C GLY A 193 19.96 11.08 8.79
N PRO A 194 20.65 11.49 9.89
CA PRO A 194 20.05 12.36 10.90
C PRO A 194 19.63 13.70 10.31
N GLN A 195 18.34 14.01 10.41
CA GLN A 195 17.79 15.27 9.91
C GLN A 195 18.31 16.42 10.78
N THR A 196 19.37 17.09 10.33
CA THR A 196 20.00 18.21 11.02
C THR A 196 19.17 19.48 10.84
N GLY A 197 18.52 19.93 11.93
CA GLY A 197 17.66 21.12 11.90
C GLY A 197 17.21 21.64 13.26
N SER A 198 18.13 21.98 14.16
CA SER A 198 18.04 23.18 15.02
C SER A 198 19.36 23.37 15.80
N LYS A 199 20.22 24.24 15.28
CA LYS A 199 21.43 24.72 15.98
C LYS A 199 21.03 25.90 16.86
N LYS A 200 21.26 25.83 18.17
CA LYS A 200 21.35 26.98 19.07
C LYS A 200 22.67 26.84 19.83
N ASP A 201 23.50 27.87 19.79
CA ASP A 201 24.83 27.93 20.41
C ASP A 201 25.06 29.41 20.82
N PRO A 202 26.00 29.75 21.71
CA PRO A 202 26.26 29.26 23.08
C PRO A 202 26.23 30.41 24.10
N THR A 203 25.87 30.16 25.37
CA THR A 203 26.43 30.86 26.55
C THR A 203 25.88 30.28 27.87
N GLU A 204 26.81 29.89 28.76
CA GLU A 204 26.70 29.74 30.24
C GLU A 204 25.61 28.79 30.80
N HIS A 205 25.82 27.90 31.77
CA HIS A 205 26.75 27.86 32.89
C HIS A 205 26.91 26.38 33.35
N ARG A 206 28.04 26.08 33.97
CA ARG A 206 28.41 24.78 34.55
C ARG A 206 27.50 24.42 35.74
N GLY A 207 27.02 23.17 35.81
CA GLY A 207 26.36 22.62 37.00
C GLY A 207 25.77 21.23 36.74
N ASP A 208 26.33 20.22 37.39
CA ASP A 208 25.91 18.82 37.37
C ASP A 208 24.51 18.62 38.01
N ALA A 209 23.63 17.82 37.41
CA ALA A 209 22.65 16.93 38.07
C ALA A 209 21.60 16.36 37.09
N GLU A 210 21.34 15.05 37.23
CA GLU A 210 20.12 14.27 36.91
C GLU A 210 19.31 14.58 35.63
N ALA A 211 19.24 13.61 34.70
CA ALA A 211 18.40 13.68 33.51
C ALA A 211 16.89 13.61 33.83
N PRO A 212 16.04 14.56 33.37
CA PRO A 212 14.59 14.44 33.43
C PRO A 212 13.99 13.98 32.10
N HIS A 213 12.89 13.21 32.19
CA HIS A 213 12.07 12.72 31.08
C HIS A 213 11.67 13.81 30.06
N PRO A 214 11.60 13.51 28.75
CA PRO A 214 11.20 14.50 27.75
C PRO A 214 9.69 14.77 27.81
N ALA A 215 9.37 16.06 28.00
CA ALA A 215 8.02 16.60 27.94
C ALA A 215 7.44 16.58 26.52
N GLU A 216 6.15 16.27 26.46
CA GLU A 216 5.28 16.16 25.28
C GLU A 216 5.17 17.49 24.51
N ALA A 217 5.35 17.47 23.18
CA ALA A 217 5.26 18.64 22.33
C ALA A 217 3.80 19.12 22.13
N PRO A 218 3.52 20.42 21.91
CA PRO A 218 2.14 20.91 21.82
C PRO A 218 1.46 20.43 20.54
N HIS A 219 0.29 19.82 20.68
CA HIS A 219 -0.52 19.34 19.55
C HIS A 219 -1.26 20.49 18.85
N PRO A 220 -1.37 20.48 17.50
CA PRO A 220 -2.16 21.47 16.78
C PRO A 220 -3.64 21.41 17.17
N HIS A 221 -4.31 22.56 17.23
CA HIS A 221 -5.76 22.58 17.44
C HIS A 221 -6.46 21.95 16.23
N ARG A 222 -7.30 20.94 16.46
CA ARG A 222 -8.04 20.27 15.38
C ARG A 222 -9.48 20.76 15.36
N LEU A 223 -9.89 21.38 14.25
CA LEU A 223 -11.26 21.79 14.03
C LEU A 223 -11.95 20.80 13.09
N ARG A 224 -12.98 20.12 13.58
CA ARG A 224 -13.73 19.14 12.80
C ARG A 224 -14.77 19.85 11.94
N LEU A 225 -14.67 19.69 10.62
CA LEU A 225 -15.64 20.26 9.68
C LEU A 225 -16.51 19.15 9.06
N PRO A 226 -17.79 19.44 8.74
CA PRO A 226 -18.65 18.54 7.98
C PRO A 226 -18.01 18.05 6.68
N ARG A 227 -18.29 16.80 6.31
CA ARG A 227 -17.70 16.08 5.16
C ARG A 227 -17.85 16.77 3.79
N PHE A 228 -18.80 17.69 3.63
CA PHE A 228 -18.94 18.46 2.39
C PHE A 228 -17.89 19.57 2.23
N LEU A 229 -17.27 20.02 3.33
CA LEU A 229 -16.26 21.09 3.30
C LEU A 229 -14.84 20.56 3.11
N VAL A 230 -14.52 19.37 3.65
CA VAL A 230 -13.16 18.82 3.59
C VAL A 230 -13.19 17.29 3.44
N LYS A 231 -12.52 16.77 2.41
CA LYS A 231 -12.49 15.33 2.07
C LYS A 231 -11.34 14.54 2.73
N TYR A 232 -10.33 15.22 3.28
CA TYR A 232 -9.13 14.67 3.94
C TYR A 232 -8.57 15.67 4.96
N GLU A 233 -7.56 15.31 5.75
CA GLU A 233 -6.93 16.28 6.66
C GLU A 233 -6.18 17.37 5.89
N ILE A 234 -6.47 18.64 6.18
CA ILE A 234 -5.77 19.77 5.58
C ILE A 234 -5.41 20.79 6.66
N GLY A 235 -4.14 21.22 6.69
CA GLY A 235 -3.69 22.30 7.56
C GLY A 235 -4.23 23.66 7.11
N LEU A 236 -4.41 24.59 8.05
CA LEU A 236 -4.91 25.94 7.75
C LEU A 236 -4.05 26.67 6.71
N GLY A 237 -2.73 26.51 6.78
CA GLY A 237 -1.80 27.06 5.80
C GLY A 237 -1.99 26.47 4.41
N ASP A 238 -2.20 25.16 4.31
CA ASP A 238 -2.43 24.48 3.03
C ASP A 238 -3.78 24.86 2.42
N LEU A 239 -4.80 25.10 3.25
CA LEU A 239 -6.10 25.60 2.82
C LEU A 239 -6.00 27.02 2.25
N ILE A 240 -5.31 27.92 2.95
CA ILE A 240 -5.06 29.29 2.47
C ILE A 240 -4.27 29.25 1.17
N LYS A 241 -3.23 28.40 1.10
CA LYS A 241 -2.42 28.19 -0.10
C LYS A 241 -3.30 27.84 -1.30
N ARG A 242 -4.18 26.85 -1.16
CA ARG A 242 -5.11 26.45 -2.23
C ARG A 242 -6.05 27.54 -2.68
N MET A 243 -6.64 28.29 -1.74
CA MET A 243 -7.53 29.42 -2.11
C MET A 243 -6.77 30.52 -2.84
N THR A 244 -5.56 30.87 -2.38
CA THR A 244 -4.74 31.89 -3.04
C THR A 244 -4.24 31.45 -4.42
N SER A 245 -3.89 30.18 -4.58
CA SER A 245 -3.51 29.62 -5.89
C SER A 245 -4.71 29.52 -6.85
N ALA A 246 -5.91 29.22 -6.35
CA ALA A 246 -7.14 29.28 -7.15
C ALA A 246 -7.46 30.70 -7.65
N LEU A 247 -6.99 31.72 -6.94
CA LEU A 247 -7.04 33.13 -7.35
C LEU A 247 -5.84 33.55 -8.22
N GLY A 248 -5.01 32.61 -8.66
CA GLY A 248 -3.86 32.86 -9.56
C GLY A 248 -2.63 33.44 -8.88
N ILE A 249 -2.59 33.49 -7.54
CA ILE A 249 -1.46 34.05 -6.79
C ILE A 249 -0.41 32.96 -6.61
N LYS A 250 0.78 33.16 -7.19
CA LYS A 250 1.93 32.25 -7.04
C LYS A 250 2.50 32.34 -5.61
N THR A 251 2.73 31.19 -5.00
CA THR A 251 3.21 31.12 -3.60
C THR A 251 4.71 31.40 -3.52
N CYS A 252 5.09 32.35 -2.68
CA CYS A 252 6.47 32.71 -2.40
C CYS A 252 7.13 31.75 -1.37
N VAL A 253 8.46 31.64 -1.35
CA VAL A 253 9.19 30.80 -0.37
C VAL A 253 8.88 31.19 1.09
N GLY A 254 8.71 32.50 1.37
CA GLY A 254 8.28 32.98 2.69
C GLY A 254 6.79 32.73 3.01
N CYS A 255 5.98 32.44 1.99
CA CYS A 255 4.56 32.08 2.13
C CYS A 255 4.45 30.61 2.57
N GLU A 256 5.34 29.75 2.07
CA GLU A 256 5.43 28.34 2.46
C GLU A 256 5.76 28.15 3.94
N ARG A 257 6.77 28.88 4.44
CA ARG A 257 7.17 28.80 5.85
C ARG A 257 6.09 29.32 6.80
N ARG A 258 5.29 30.31 6.37
CA ARG A 258 4.13 30.81 7.10
C ARG A 258 2.95 29.83 7.06
N ALA A 259 2.71 29.19 5.92
CA ALA A 259 1.70 28.13 5.80
C ALA A 259 2.02 26.95 6.74
N GLN A 260 3.27 26.49 6.79
CA GLN A 260 3.69 25.43 7.71
C GLN A 260 3.53 25.83 9.18
N THR A 261 3.76 27.10 9.52
CA THR A 261 3.52 27.62 10.87
C THR A 261 2.02 27.60 11.22
N LEU A 262 1.16 27.92 10.26
CA LEU A 262 -0.30 27.84 10.43
C LEU A 262 -0.81 26.40 10.49
N ASN A 263 -0.21 25.46 9.75
CA ASN A 263 -0.51 24.03 9.81
C ASN A 263 -0.21 23.44 11.20
N ARG A 264 0.81 23.96 11.89
CA ARG A 264 1.13 23.61 13.29
C ARG A 264 0.16 24.20 14.31
N TRP A 265 -0.62 25.20 13.92
CA TRP A 265 -1.58 25.84 14.81
C TRP A 265 -2.99 25.26 14.66
N LEU A 266 -3.46 25.09 13.42
CA LEU A 266 -4.82 24.61 13.14
C LEU A 266 -4.85 23.64 11.96
N VAL A 267 -5.50 22.48 12.19
CA VAL A 267 -5.76 21.46 11.16
C VAL A 267 -7.26 21.22 11.06
N PHE A 268 -7.77 21.19 9.84
CA PHE A 268 -9.14 20.78 9.54
C PHE A 268 -9.15 19.32 9.12
N SER A 269 -9.77 18.46 9.93
CA SER A 269 -9.91 17.04 9.60
C SER A 269 -11.30 16.78 9.03
N GLY A 270 -11.35 16.21 7.81
CA GLY A 270 -12.55 15.53 7.32
C GLY A 270 -12.76 14.21 8.08
N LEU A 271 -14.00 13.74 8.19
CA LEU A 271 -14.30 12.41 8.75
C LEU A 271 -13.77 11.32 7.80
N SER A 272 -12.51 10.91 8.00
CA SER A 272 -11.94 9.70 7.41
C SER A 272 -12.52 8.48 8.13
N GLY A 273 -13.07 7.52 7.39
CA GLY A 273 -13.55 6.25 7.95
C GLY A 273 -12.36 5.44 8.46
N SER A 274 -12.06 5.56 9.76
CA SER A 274 -10.91 4.95 10.41
C SER A 274 -11.21 3.51 10.88
N GLY A 275 -12.19 2.85 10.27
CA GLY A 275 -12.89 1.72 10.87
C GLY A 275 -13.51 2.05 12.24
N LEU A 276 -14.22 1.09 12.82
CA LEU A 276 -14.88 1.26 14.11
C LEU A 276 -13.87 1.46 15.26
N LYS A 277 -14.17 2.40 16.15
CA LYS A 277 -13.28 2.77 17.27
C LYS A 277 -13.23 1.71 18.37
N ALA A 278 -12.13 1.68 19.11
CA ALA A 278 -12.02 0.92 20.34
C ALA A 278 -13.21 1.19 21.28
N GLY A 279 -13.69 0.16 21.97
CA GLY A 279 -14.83 0.25 22.87
C GLY A 279 -16.20 0.12 22.19
N THR A 280 -16.27 0.13 20.85
CA THR A 280 -17.52 -0.13 20.14
C THR A 280 -17.84 -1.63 20.08
N SER A 281 -19.12 -1.98 20.14
CA SER A 281 -19.55 -3.36 19.91
C SER A 281 -19.27 -3.74 18.45
N ALA A 282 -18.60 -4.89 18.27
CA ALA A 282 -18.31 -5.40 16.94
C ALA A 282 -19.64 -5.78 16.23
N PRO A 283 -19.92 -5.24 15.03
CA PRO A 283 -21.12 -5.60 14.28
C PRO A 283 -21.17 -7.10 14.03
N ASP A 284 -22.30 -7.70 14.36
CA ASP A 284 -22.49 -9.12 14.14
C ASP A 284 -22.59 -9.44 12.64
N PHE A 285 -22.23 -10.67 12.28
CA PHE A 285 -22.35 -11.19 10.94
C PHE A 285 -22.59 -12.69 10.96
N GLN A 286 -23.16 -13.20 9.87
CA GLN A 286 -23.24 -14.62 9.59
C GLN A 286 -22.84 -14.84 8.14
N LEU A 287 -21.72 -15.54 7.92
CA LEU A 287 -21.12 -15.74 6.60
C LEU A 287 -20.80 -17.22 6.37
N PRO A 288 -20.92 -17.73 5.14
CA PRO A 288 -20.47 -19.08 4.82
C PRO A 288 -18.95 -19.16 4.83
N ASP A 289 -18.40 -20.24 5.37
CA ASP A 289 -17.01 -20.63 5.19
C ASP A 289 -16.78 -21.30 3.81
N LEU A 290 -15.53 -21.70 3.53
CA LEU A 290 -15.15 -22.35 2.26
C LEU A 290 -15.81 -23.72 2.02
N GLN A 291 -16.40 -24.32 3.06
CA GLN A 291 -17.17 -25.56 3.01
C GLN A 291 -18.68 -25.30 2.96
N GLY A 292 -19.12 -24.03 2.98
CA GLY A 292 -20.52 -23.63 2.94
C GLY A 292 -21.21 -23.68 4.31
N ARG A 293 -20.49 -23.95 5.40
CA ARG A 293 -21.06 -23.89 6.75
C ARG A 293 -21.18 -22.43 7.16
N MET A 294 -22.33 -22.05 7.67
CA MET A 294 -22.55 -20.69 8.18
C MET A 294 -21.80 -20.51 9.51
N VAL A 295 -21.01 -19.44 9.59
CA VAL A 295 -20.24 -19.04 10.77
C VAL A 295 -20.67 -17.65 11.18
N SER A 296 -20.97 -17.49 12.47
CA SER A 296 -21.33 -16.23 13.09
C SER A 296 -20.22 -15.69 14.00
N LEU A 297 -20.16 -14.37 14.19
CA LEU A 297 -19.26 -13.79 15.18
C LEU A 297 -19.62 -14.24 16.61
N GLN A 298 -20.90 -14.51 16.86
CA GLN A 298 -21.39 -14.98 18.16
C GLN A 298 -20.80 -16.34 18.58
N GLU A 299 -20.41 -17.21 17.64
CA GLU A 299 -19.74 -18.49 17.95
C GLU A 299 -18.40 -18.30 18.66
N TYR A 300 -17.81 -17.11 18.58
CA TYR A 300 -16.53 -16.79 19.20
C TYR A 300 -16.65 -16.07 20.55
N ARG A 301 -17.86 -15.95 21.11
CA ARG A 301 -18.06 -15.38 22.46
C ARG A 301 -17.25 -16.15 23.50
N GLY A 302 -16.67 -15.42 24.45
CA GLY A 302 -15.75 -16.01 25.43
C GLY A 302 -14.33 -16.23 24.90
N ARG A 303 -14.03 -15.87 23.65
CA ARG A 303 -12.69 -15.91 23.04
C ARG A 303 -12.36 -14.56 22.42
N ARG A 304 -11.07 -14.25 22.34
CA ARG A 304 -10.60 -13.08 21.59
C ARG A 304 -10.56 -13.45 20.11
N VAL A 305 -10.90 -12.52 19.24
CA VAL A 305 -10.92 -12.75 17.79
C VAL A 305 -10.08 -11.71 17.08
N ILE A 306 -9.14 -12.15 16.25
CA ILE A 306 -8.59 -11.34 15.17
C ILE A 306 -9.50 -11.49 13.97
N LEU A 307 -10.27 -10.45 13.65
CA LEU A 307 -11.08 -10.39 12.44
C LEU A 307 -10.27 -9.72 11.34
N PHE A 308 -9.75 -10.51 10.40
CA PHE A 308 -8.85 -10.08 9.34
C PHE A 308 -9.59 -9.93 8.01
N PHE A 309 -9.58 -8.74 7.43
CA PHE A 309 -10.18 -8.46 6.13
C PHE A 309 -9.13 -8.63 5.04
N SER A 310 -9.41 -9.55 4.11
CA SER A 310 -8.47 -9.97 3.06
C SER A 310 -9.14 -10.01 1.70
N ASP A 311 -8.31 -9.89 0.66
CA ASP A 311 -8.70 -10.09 -0.73
C ASP A 311 -7.80 -11.19 -1.35
N PRO A 312 -8.34 -12.10 -2.18
CA PRO A 312 -7.55 -13.13 -2.86
C PRO A 312 -6.48 -12.59 -3.80
N GLN A 313 -6.61 -11.36 -4.30
CA GLN A 313 -5.64 -10.71 -5.19
C GLN A 313 -4.94 -9.54 -4.49
N CYS A 314 -4.61 -9.71 -3.21
CA CYS A 314 -3.93 -8.70 -2.39
C CYS A 314 -2.55 -9.22 -1.96
N GLY A 315 -1.51 -8.73 -2.63
CA GLY A 315 -0.11 -9.09 -2.34
C GLY A 315 0.31 -8.92 -0.87
N PRO A 316 0.00 -7.80 -0.18
CA PRO A 316 0.32 -7.68 1.25
C PRO A 316 -0.44 -8.69 2.13
N CYS A 317 -1.67 -9.03 1.72
CA CYS A 317 -2.45 -10.04 2.42
C CYS A 317 -1.81 -11.43 2.24
N ASP A 318 -1.18 -11.68 1.09
CA ASP A 318 -0.40 -12.88 0.80
C ASP A 318 0.88 -12.96 1.65
N GLU A 319 1.62 -11.86 1.77
CA GLU A 319 2.81 -11.76 2.64
C GLU A 319 2.48 -11.99 4.13
N LEU A 320 1.30 -11.55 4.57
CA LEU A 320 0.81 -11.76 5.95
C LEU A 320 0.36 -13.19 6.22
N ALA A 321 -0.13 -13.91 5.21
CA ALA A 321 -0.78 -15.19 5.38
C ALA A 321 0.09 -16.24 6.10
N PRO A 322 1.35 -16.50 5.70
CA PRO A 322 2.23 -17.44 6.40
C PRO A 322 2.46 -17.06 7.87
N GLN A 323 2.56 -15.77 8.16
CA GLN A 323 2.78 -15.29 9.53
C GLN A 323 1.54 -15.48 10.40
N LEU A 324 0.35 -15.24 9.86
CA LEU A 324 -0.91 -15.50 10.55
C LEU A 324 -1.09 -17.00 10.84
N VAL A 325 -0.73 -17.88 9.91
CA VAL A 325 -0.74 -19.34 10.10
C VAL A 325 0.23 -19.76 11.20
N ARG A 326 1.46 -19.26 11.16
CA ARG A 326 2.45 -19.52 12.22
C ARG A 326 1.92 -19.06 13.58
N LEU A 327 1.40 -17.83 13.66
CA LEU A 327 0.87 -17.28 14.91
C LEU A 327 -0.37 -18.04 15.39
N HIS A 328 -1.24 -18.50 14.49
CA HIS A 328 -2.38 -19.33 14.84
C HIS A 328 -1.94 -20.64 15.51
N ARG A 329 -1.00 -21.36 14.87
CA ARG A 329 -0.48 -22.64 15.37
C ARG A 329 0.25 -22.52 16.69
N GLU A 330 1.11 -21.50 16.82
CA GLU A 330 1.79 -21.20 18.09
C GLU A 330 0.79 -20.82 19.20
N GLY A 331 -0.40 -20.34 18.84
CA GLY A 331 -1.40 -19.73 19.72
C GLY A 331 -2.60 -20.60 20.04
N ALA A 332 -2.63 -21.84 19.57
CA ALA A 332 -3.78 -22.75 19.65
C ALA A 332 -4.30 -22.99 21.09
N ASN A 333 -3.47 -22.74 22.12
CA ASN A 333 -3.84 -22.87 23.54
C ASN A 333 -4.17 -21.54 24.25
N GLY A 334 -4.12 -20.40 23.56
CA GLY A 334 -4.12 -19.06 24.18
C GLY A 334 -5.43 -18.26 24.12
N GLY A 335 -6.56 -18.89 23.75
CA GLY A 335 -7.87 -18.21 23.72
C GLY A 335 -8.08 -17.17 22.61
N LEU A 336 -7.13 -17.02 21.69
CA LEU A 336 -7.20 -16.13 20.52
C LEU A 336 -7.55 -16.93 19.26
N SER A 337 -8.65 -16.59 18.61
CA SER A 337 -9.08 -17.14 17.31
C SER A 337 -8.74 -16.15 16.18
N ILE A 338 -8.32 -16.65 15.02
CA ILE A 338 -8.15 -15.84 13.81
C ILE A 338 -9.31 -16.20 12.86
N VAL A 339 -9.96 -15.20 12.30
CA VAL A 339 -11.07 -15.36 11.35
C VAL A 339 -10.85 -14.42 10.19
N VAL A 340 -10.84 -14.95 8.97
CA VAL A 340 -10.67 -14.14 7.76
C VAL A 340 -12.03 -13.82 7.16
N VAL A 341 -12.26 -12.56 6.82
CA VAL A 341 -13.37 -12.12 5.98
C VAL A 341 -12.80 -11.81 4.60
N GLY A 342 -12.97 -12.78 3.70
CA GLY A 342 -12.51 -12.71 2.33
C GLY A 342 -13.48 -11.95 1.43
N ARG A 343 -12.95 -11.18 0.48
CA ARG A 343 -13.65 -10.73 -0.73
C ARG A 343 -13.46 -11.76 -1.85
N GLY A 344 -14.18 -11.61 -2.96
CA GLY A 344 -14.03 -12.49 -4.13
C GLY A 344 -14.82 -13.79 -4.03
N SER A 345 -14.50 -14.74 -4.91
CA SER A 345 -15.18 -16.03 -5.05
C SER A 345 -14.67 -17.06 -4.03
N VAL A 346 -15.47 -18.12 -3.82
CA VAL A 346 -15.05 -19.26 -2.98
C VAL A 346 -13.77 -19.91 -3.52
N GLU A 347 -13.60 -19.98 -4.84
CA GLU A 347 -12.48 -20.68 -5.46
C GLU A 347 -11.17 -19.91 -5.28
N GLU A 348 -11.20 -18.59 -5.46
CA GLU A 348 -10.02 -17.74 -5.23
C GLU A 348 -9.57 -17.79 -3.76
N ASN A 349 -10.52 -17.71 -2.82
CA ASN A 349 -10.21 -17.83 -1.40
C ASN A 349 -9.76 -19.23 -1.01
N ARG A 350 -10.32 -20.28 -1.62
CA ARG A 350 -9.89 -21.67 -1.41
C ARG A 350 -8.47 -21.88 -1.89
N ARG A 351 -8.15 -21.41 -3.09
CA ARG A 351 -6.78 -21.46 -3.64
C ARG A 351 -5.80 -20.76 -2.70
N LYS A 352 -6.12 -19.54 -2.25
CA LYS A 352 -5.29 -18.79 -1.30
C LYS A 352 -5.13 -19.51 0.04
N ALA A 353 -6.23 -20.03 0.60
CA ALA A 353 -6.19 -20.77 1.86
C ALA A 353 -5.32 -22.03 1.75
N GLN A 354 -5.41 -22.76 0.64
CA GLN A 354 -4.59 -23.94 0.37
C GLN A 354 -3.12 -23.57 0.15
N GLN A 355 -2.84 -22.56 -0.67
CA GLN A 355 -1.50 -22.08 -0.98
C GLN A 355 -0.71 -21.72 0.27
N TYR A 356 -1.34 -21.03 1.23
CA TYR A 356 -0.67 -20.60 2.46
C TYR A 356 -0.91 -21.51 3.66
N GLY A 357 -1.64 -22.62 3.48
CA GLY A 357 -1.94 -23.58 4.55
C GLY A 357 -2.76 -22.97 5.69
N MET A 358 -3.73 -22.11 5.38
CA MET A 358 -4.65 -21.51 6.35
C MET A 358 -5.55 -22.59 6.95
N ASP A 359 -5.32 -22.88 8.22
CA ASP A 359 -6.07 -23.86 9.04
C ASP A 359 -7.12 -23.20 9.95
N PHE A 360 -7.33 -21.89 9.80
CA PHE A 360 -8.38 -21.13 10.46
C PHE A 360 -9.50 -20.70 9.49
N PRO A 361 -10.71 -20.37 10.00
CA PRO A 361 -11.86 -20.09 9.15
C PRO A 361 -11.66 -18.91 8.19
N VAL A 362 -11.96 -19.14 6.91
CA VAL A 362 -12.06 -18.12 5.86
C VAL A 362 -13.51 -18.00 5.43
N LEU A 363 -14.10 -16.84 5.71
CA LEU A 363 -15.51 -16.55 5.52
C LEU A 363 -15.71 -15.67 4.28
N LEU A 364 -16.74 -15.96 3.51
CA LEU A 364 -17.03 -15.26 2.26
C LEU A 364 -18.13 -14.24 2.47
N GLN A 365 -17.80 -12.96 2.30
CA GLN A 365 -18.82 -11.91 2.31
C GLN A 365 -19.50 -11.78 0.94
N ASP A 366 -20.71 -11.19 0.96
CA ASP A 366 -21.44 -10.95 -0.29
C ASP A 366 -20.73 -9.92 -1.20
N ARG A 367 -21.10 -9.92 -2.50
CA ARG A 367 -20.55 -8.96 -3.49
C ARG A 367 -20.84 -7.49 -3.15
N LYS A 368 -21.70 -7.21 -2.18
CA LYS A 368 -22.03 -5.85 -1.71
C LYS A 368 -21.14 -5.43 -0.53
N TRP A 369 -20.28 -6.31 -0.05
CA TRP A 369 -19.32 -6.13 1.05
C TRP A 369 -19.96 -5.60 2.32
N LYS A 370 -21.13 -6.14 2.69
CA LYS A 370 -21.91 -5.66 3.84
C LYS A 370 -21.11 -5.65 5.15
N VAL A 371 -20.31 -6.69 5.39
CA VAL A 371 -19.51 -6.79 6.62
C VAL A 371 -18.38 -5.76 6.59
N SER A 372 -17.63 -5.64 5.49
CA SER A 372 -16.60 -4.60 5.37
C SER A 372 -17.17 -3.20 5.58
N LYS A 373 -18.37 -2.91 5.05
CA LYS A 373 -19.07 -1.63 5.27
C LYS A 373 -19.51 -1.42 6.71
N ALA A 374 -20.04 -2.46 7.37
CA ALA A 374 -20.46 -2.38 8.77
C ALA A 374 -19.29 -2.08 9.71
N TYR A 375 -18.10 -2.57 9.36
CA TYR A 375 -16.86 -2.31 10.08
C TYR A 375 -16.12 -1.05 9.59
N ASP A 376 -16.70 -0.30 8.64
CA ASP A 376 -16.11 0.89 8.01
C ASP A 376 -14.69 0.65 7.46
N ILE A 377 -14.51 -0.51 6.82
CA ILE A 377 -13.28 -0.91 6.14
C ILE A 377 -13.36 -0.56 4.66
N LEU A 378 -12.40 0.26 4.22
CA LEU A 378 -12.29 0.76 2.84
C LEU A 378 -11.14 0.13 2.05
N ALA A 379 -10.17 -0.50 2.73
CA ALA A 379 -9.00 -1.13 2.12
C ALA A 379 -8.56 -2.39 2.88
N THR A 380 -7.90 -3.30 2.18
CA THR A 380 -7.25 -4.51 2.73
C THR A 380 -5.74 -4.40 2.52
N PRO A 381 -4.90 -4.92 3.43
CA PRO A 381 -5.25 -5.67 4.63
C PRO A 381 -5.69 -4.76 5.80
N ALA A 382 -6.72 -5.20 6.53
CA ALA A 382 -7.15 -4.56 7.77
C ALA A 382 -7.53 -5.63 8.82
N ALA A 383 -7.35 -5.34 10.11
CA ALA A 383 -7.73 -6.26 11.17
C ALA A 383 -8.31 -5.55 12.40
N PHE A 384 -9.25 -6.22 13.05
CA PHE A 384 -9.75 -5.85 14.38
C PHE A 384 -9.39 -6.91 15.39
N LEU A 385 -9.14 -6.47 16.62
CA LEU A 385 -9.07 -7.34 17.78
C LEU A 385 -10.37 -7.17 18.57
N ILE A 386 -11.16 -8.23 18.64
CA ILE A 386 -12.44 -8.28 19.35
C ILE A 386 -12.21 -9.06 20.64
N ARG A 387 -12.69 -8.50 21.76
CA ARG A 387 -12.62 -9.12 23.09
C ARG A 387 -13.67 -10.21 23.24
N GLU A 388 -13.55 -10.98 24.31
CA GLU A 388 -14.45 -12.08 24.68
C GLU A 388 -15.92 -11.64 24.81
N ASP A 389 -16.14 -10.38 25.17
CA ASP A 389 -17.46 -9.72 25.29
C ASP A 389 -17.96 -9.09 23.98
N GLY A 390 -17.29 -9.37 22.84
CA GLY A 390 -17.69 -8.90 21.51
C GLY A 390 -17.46 -7.40 21.28
N VAL A 391 -16.64 -6.75 22.11
CA VAL A 391 -16.27 -5.34 21.95
C VAL A 391 -14.91 -5.23 21.28
N ILE A 392 -14.75 -4.25 20.39
CA ILE A 392 -13.49 -3.95 19.73
C ILE A 392 -12.49 -3.43 20.77
N ALA A 393 -11.37 -4.13 20.92
CA ALA A 393 -10.37 -3.86 21.95
C ALA A 393 -9.53 -2.60 21.66
N ARG A 394 -9.26 -2.35 20.38
CA ARG A 394 -8.35 -1.31 19.90
C ARG A 394 -8.83 -0.76 18.56
N ASP A 395 -8.38 0.43 18.22
CA ASP A 395 -8.56 0.97 16.87
C ASP A 395 -7.99 -0.02 15.83
N PRO A 396 -8.61 -0.12 14.64
CA PRO A 396 -8.26 -1.13 13.65
C PRO A 396 -6.83 -0.95 13.15
N ALA A 397 -6.16 -2.09 12.96
CA ALA A 397 -4.88 -2.13 12.31
C ALA A 397 -5.08 -2.16 10.80
N VAL A 398 -4.40 -1.27 10.08
CA VAL A 398 -4.38 -1.23 8.61
C VAL A 398 -2.93 -1.39 8.16
N GLY A 399 -2.68 -2.28 7.21
CA GLY A 399 -1.32 -2.63 6.77
C GLY A 399 -0.67 -3.75 7.59
N SER A 400 0.40 -4.34 7.04
CA SER A 400 0.98 -5.60 7.53
C SER A 400 1.58 -5.51 8.93
N ASP A 401 2.41 -4.51 9.20
CA ASP A 401 3.08 -4.36 10.50
C ASP A 401 2.13 -4.09 11.66
N ALA A 402 1.13 -3.23 11.42
CA ALA A 402 0.10 -2.94 12.41
C ALA A 402 -0.70 -4.20 12.76
N ILE A 403 -1.00 -5.04 11.78
CA ILE A 403 -1.77 -6.28 11.98
C ILE A 403 -0.96 -7.31 12.74
N LEU A 404 0.32 -7.53 12.38
CA LEU A 404 1.19 -8.44 13.12
C LEU A 404 1.38 -8.01 14.58
N THR A 405 1.53 -6.71 14.80
CA THR A 405 1.59 -6.12 16.15
C THR A 405 0.29 -6.36 16.91
N LEU A 406 -0.86 -6.15 16.27
CA LEU A 406 -2.16 -6.39 16.87
C LEU A 406 -2.36 -7.86 17.26
N VAL A 407 -1.97 -8.80 16.39
CA VAL A 407 -2.07 -10.25 16.64
C VAL A 407 -1.16 -10.66 17.79
N ARG A 408 0.09 -10.21 17.82
CA ARG A 408 1.05 -10.49 18.92
C ARG A 408 0.54 -9.94 20.24
N ASN A 409 0.08 -8.69 20.27
CA ASN A 409 -0.48 -8.06 21.47
C ASN A 409 -1.80 -8.69 21.93
N GLY A 410 -2.59 -9.22 20.99
CA GLY A 410 -3.80 -9.99 21.26
C GLY A 410 -3.55 -11.25 22.09
N ARG A 411 -2.31 -11.73 22.17
CA ARG A 411 -1.92 -12.94 22.91
C ARG A 411 -1.39 -12.67 24.32
N VAL A 412 -0.95 -11.45 24.63
CA VAL A 412 -0.10 -11.15 25.81
C VAL A 412 -0.87 -10.47 26.96
N GLN A 413 -2.19 -10.61 27.06
CA GLN A 413 -2.92 -10.07 28.23
C GLN A 413 -3.82 -11.11 28.89
N SER A 414 -3.28 -11.70 29.95
CA SER A 414 -4.00 -12.26 31.11
C SER A 414 -3.16 -11.85 32.32
N GLY A 415 -3.57 -10.75 32.95
CA GLY A 415 -2.92 -10.13 34.10
C GLY A 415 -3.84 -9.06 34.63
#